data_AF-A0A5C5YY22-F1
#
_entry.id   AF-A0A5C5YY22-F1
#
_cell.length_a   1.000
_cell.length_b   1.000
_cell.length_c   1.000
_cell.angle_alpha   90.00
_cell.angle_beta   90.00
_cell.angle_gamma   90.00
#
_symmetry.space_group_name_H-M   'P 1'
#
loop_
_entity.id
_entity.type
_entity.pdbx_description
1 polymer ?
#
loop_
_entity_poly.entity_id
_entity_poly.type
_entity_poly.pdbx_seq_one_letter_code
_entity_poly.pdbx_strand_id
1 'polypeptide(L)'
;MHLIIRPLLVLLVSLAIFPAVPVQAQRGQFVEELFRTIAEAQLEREQRKRIEQEQREREQRERERLQPPIADVPTPIQPRRDRGEGPRGDHDHEHGEPVTAQLPAINVRSREAAGFAQDLVDFYATINSLVNDLRAASIQNPNLRPLLPDAYHVRADCRTLISNCDGLDSLATIEPVFSPLDACWRQLSFSLRAIGSLDGTCNELIRRADRLCLSMEKRFGVGPQFNRAELRDLMIVGSSYMETLIDDLELAAASRRQTAPLIHDIRLLKQQLLGQSGRLSQGNYDDVVAAFTDFAHQWGELSRRAYTVDDLHVHRRLDRIHEVGDQTYALLWLPPPTSTVDLQAAAQRLDRSFTSVMNRLTLATMVSLRSNDQRQLLEASRRLSDQCHQFENAAAQRSSLQELSGLFGGIDRDWSTLRGAYMQLGSLPRGAIFEVDQACGQIRGMLNIGPAVETGADLRSMLPSVAALEGGAEYLDADIQRFKRYFVSSSFRNSITDASRDVYSHAKRLNAELSQQLDRGRVDIADLQREAGKMVDAWQQLSRDIEQIQNQGLPHRSAEGVKRARRDLAPYVAEIAAALLQQ
;
A
#
# COMPACT_ATOMS: atom_id res chain seq x y z
N MET A 1 52.49 23.56 -63.63
CA MET A 1 53.78 23.87 -62.97
C MET A 1 53.47 23.95 -61.48
N HIS A 2 53.69 22.91 -60.66
CA HIS A 2 54.98 22.53 -60.01
C HIS A 2 55.68 23.77 -59.43
N LEU A 3 55.95 23.94 -58.13
CA LEU A 3 56.63 23.05 -57.16
C LEU A 3 56.20 23.45 -55.71
N ILE A 4 55.94 22.53 -54.76
CA ILE A 4 56.88 21.95 -53.75
C ILE A 4 57.37 23.02 -52.73
N ILE A 5 57.08 22.91 -51.42
CA ILE A 5 57.98 22.39 -50.36
C ILE A 5 57.18 22.01 -49.09
N ARG A 6 57.46 20.80 -48.56
CA ARG A 6 57.09 20.12 -47.28
C ARG A 6 58.04 20.60 -46.12
N PRO A 7 58.15 20.04 -44.87
CA PRO A 7 57.37 19.06 -44.05
C PRO A 7 57.33 19.35 -42.50
N LEU A 8 56.81 18.38 -41.72
CA LEU A 8 57.35 17.85 -40.43
C LEU A 8 56.88 18.43 -39.06
N LEU A 9 56.82 17.51 -38.06
CA LEU A 9 56.57 17.62 -36.60
C LEU A 9 55.08 17.71 -36.17
N VAL A 10 54.49 16.82 -35.36
CA VAL A 10 55.01 16.01 -34.25
C VAL A 10 54.23 14.68 -34.14
N LEU A 11 54.96 13.58 -34.06
CA LEU A 11 54.54 12.24 -33.65
C LEU A 11 55.49 11.85 -32.51
N LEU A 12 55.00 11.80 -31.25
CA LEU A 12 55.58 11.12 -30.07
C LEU A 12 55.02 11.74 -28.76
N VAL A 13 54.01 11.11 -28.16
CA VAL A 13 53.99 10.76 -26.71
C VAL A 13 53.05 9.56 -26.57
N SER A 14 53.65 8.37 -26.58
CA SER A 14 53.05 7.13 -26.11
C SER A 14 53.89 6.69 -24.91
N LEU A 15 53.38 6.88 -23.69
CA LEU A 15 53.82 6.08 -22.54
C LEU A 15 52.80 6.15 -21.38
N ALA A 16 52.26 4.97 -21.09
CA ALA A 16 51.83 4.45 -19.79
C ALA A 16 50.70 5.15 -19.02
N ILE A 17 49.45 4.67 -19.20
CA ILE A 17 48.55 4.32 -18.10
C ILE A 17 47.75 3.07 -18.50
N PHE A 18 48.01 1.94 -17.84
CA PHE A 18 47.15 0.76 -17.85
C PHE A 18 45.82 1.09 -17.18
N PRO A 19 44.65 0.73 -17.74
CA PRO A 19 43.53 0.33 -16.91
C PRO A 19 43.60 -1.18 -16.69
N ALA A 20 43.54 -1.56 -15.42
CA ALA A 20 43.41 -2.93 -14.97
C ALA A 20 42.26 -3.63 -15.71
N VAL A 21 42.51 -4.86 -16.16
CA VAL A 21 41.47 -5.80 -16.58
C VAL A 21 40.56 -6.07 -15.38
N PRO A 22 39.27 -5.71 -15.38
CA PRO A 22 38.36 -6.39 -14.48
C PRO A 22 38.11 -7.77 -15.08
N VAL A 23 38.56 -8.79 -14.35
CA VAL A 23 38.14 -10.17 -14.51
C VAL A 23 36.62 -10.19 -14.39
N GLN A 24 35.93 -10.16 -15.52
CA GLN A 24 34.49 -10.36 -15.67
C GLN A 24 34.27 -11.70 -16.39
N ALA A 25 34.42 -12.76 -15.63
CA ALA A 25 33.86 -14.08 -15.92
C ALA A 25 33.61 -14.76 -14.57
N GLN A 26 32.53 -15.55 -14.46
CA GLN A 26 32.12 -16.36 -13.29
C GLN A 26 31.22 -15.73 -12.20
N ARG A 27 30.34 -14.75 -12.51
CA ARG A 27 29.22 -14.43 -11.59
C ARG A 27 27.87 -15.09 -11.94
N GLY A 28 27.73 -15.68 -13.13
CA GLY A 28 26.53 -16.44 -13.52
C GLY A 28 26.46 -17.82 -12.87
N GLN A 29 27.56 -18.59 -12.92
CA GLN A 29 27.62 -19.94 -12.33
C GLN A 29 27.53 -19.94 -10.80
N PHE A 30 28.05 -18.91 -10.12
CA PHE A 30 28.03 -18.84 -8.66
C PHE A 30 26.62 -18.62 -8.10
N VAL A 31 25.75 -17.91 -8.83
CA VAL A 31 24.35 -17.67 -8.42
C VAL A 31 23.50 -18.93 -8.66
N GLU A 32 23.74 -19.65 -9.75
CA GLU A 32 23.06 -20.92 -10.05
C GLU A 32 23.48 -22.05 -9.09
N GLU A 33 24.76 -22.15 -8.72
CA GLU A 33 25.23 -23.06 -7.67
C GLU A 33 24.68 -22.68 -6.29
N LEU A 34 24.52 -21.38 -5.97
CA LEU A 34 23.91 -20.94 -4.72
C LEU A 34 22.43 -21.32 -4.63
N PHE A 35 21.65 -21.12 -5.70
CA PHE A 35 20.23 -21.50 -5.71
C PHE A 35 20.05 -23.02 -5.67
N ARG A 36 20.89 -23.77 -6.36
CA ARG A 36 20.88 -25.24 -6.30
C ARG A 36 21.26 -25.75 -4.90
N THR A 37 22.28 -25.17 -4.27
CA THR A 37 22.72 -25.55 -2.92
C THR A 37 21.66 -25.20 -1.86
N ILE A 38 20.94 -24.07 -2.02
CA ILE A 38 19.86 -23.69 -1.12
C ILE A 38 18.63 -24.60 -1.31
N ALA A 39 18.30 -24.97 -2.55
CA ALA A 39 17.21 -25.90 -2.85
C ALA A 39 17.51 -27.31 -2.31
N GLU A 40 18.73 -27.83 -2.51
CA GLU A 40 19.17 -29.12 -1.96
C GLU A 40 19.19 -29.08 -0.41
N ALA A 41 19.65 -27.99 0.20
CA ALA A 41 19.62 -27.83 1.66
C ALA A 41 18.20 -27.69 2.25
N GLN A 42 17.25 -27.11 1.52
CA GLN A 42 15.83 -27.09 1.93
C GLN A 42 15.20 -28.48 1.84
N LEU A 43 15.49 -29.22 0.78
CA LEU A 43 14.95 -30.57 0.56
C LEU A 43 15.51 -31.56 1.60
N GLU A 44 16.79 -31.45 1.97
CA GLU A 44 17.37 -32.23 3.07
C GLU A 44 16.75 -31.89 4.44
N ARG A 45 16.42 -30.62 4.69
CA ARG A 45 15.73 -30.20 5.94
C ARG A 45 14.31 -30.75 6.02
N GLU A 46 13.58 -30.80 4.91
CA GLU A 46 12.26 -31.43 4.88
C GLU A 46 12.33 -32.95 5.06
N GLN A 47 13.29 -33.62 4.43
CA GLN A 47 13.49 -35.06 4.61
C GLN A 47 13.84 -35.40 6.06
N ARG A 48 14.71 -34.62 6.71
CA ARG A 48 15.02 -34.81 8.15
C ARG A 48 13.79 -34.61 9.04
N LYS A 49 12.96 -33.60 8.76
CA LYS A 49 11.71 -33.37 9.51
C LYS A 49 10.73 -34.54 9.38
N ARG A 50 10.59 -35.11 8.18
CA ARG A 50 9.74 -36.29 7.96
C ARG A 50 10.22 -37.51 8.73
N ILE A 51 11.54 -37.78 8.71
CA ILE A 51 12.13 -38.90 9.46
C ILE A 51 11.98 -38.70 10.97
N GLU A 52 12.18 -37.48 11.49
CA GLU A 52 12.01 -37.19 12.92
C GLU A 52 10.55 -37.31 13.35
N GLN A 53 9.61 -36.90 12.50
CA GLN A 53 8.18 -37.05 12.76
C GLN A 53 7.76 -38.53 12.78
N GLU A 54 8.22 -39.35 11.82
CA GLU A 54 7.99 -40.80 11.83
C GLU A 54 8.60 -41.49 13.07
N GLN A 55 9.77 -41.03 13.54
CA GLN A 55 10.37 -41.55 14.77
C GLN A 55 9.53 -41.19 16.00
N ARG A 56 9.06 -39.95 16.13
CA ARG A 56 8.18 -39.54 17.24
C ARG A 56 6.86 -40.31 17.26
N GLU A 57 6.27 -40.55 16.09
CA GLU A 57 5.05 -41.36 15.98
C GLU A 57 5.29 -42.82 16.38
N ARG A 58 6.45 -43.39 16.05
CA ARG A 58 6.83 -44.75 16.50
C ARG A 58 7.03 -44.80 18.02
N GLU A 59 7.77 -43.85 18.59
CA GLU A 59 7.99 -43.77 20.03
C GLU A 59 6.69 -43.58 20.81
N GLN A 60 5.76 -42.78 20.28
CA GLN A 60 4.46 -42.57 20.90
C GLN A 60 3.61 -43.85 20.87
N ARG A 61 3.58 -44.57 19.74
CA ARG A 61 2.89 -45.87 19.65
C ARG A 61 3.50 -46.93 20.57
N GLU A 62 4.82 -46.88 20.78
CA GLU A 62 5.51 -47.79 21.70
C GLU A 62 5.22 -47.44 23.16
N ARG A 63 5.15 -46.15 23.52
CA ARG A 63 4.71 -45.70 24.85
C ARG A 63 3.26 -46.06 25.16
N GLU A 64 2.36 -45.94 24.18
CA GLU A 64 0.95 -46.33 24.33
C GLU A 64 0.79 -47.85 24.52
N ARG A 65 1.67 -48.66 23.93
CA ARG A 65 1.69 -50.13 24.16
C ARG A 65 2.21 -50.53 25.53
N LEU A 66 3.03 -49.70 26.17
CA LEU A 66 3.69 -50.01 27.45
C LEU A 66 2.99 -49.42 28.68
N GLN A 67 1.90 -48.65 28.52
CA GLN A 67 1.14 -48.14 29.65
C GLN A 67 0.11 -49.18 30.16
N PRO A 68 0.27 -49.70 31.39
CA PRO A 68 -0.78 -50.49 32.03
C PRO A 68 -1.98 -49.61 32.40
N PRO A 69 -3.20 -50.17 32.48
CA PRO A 69 -4.40 -49.41 32.80
C PRO A 69 -4.33 -48.89 34.24
N ILE A 70 -4.34 -47.55 34.38
CA ILE A 70 -4.27 -46.87 35.68
C ILE A 70 -5.65 -46.93 36.34
N ALA A 71 -5.69 -47.51 37.54
CA ALA A 71 -6.85 -47.54 38.42
C ALA A 71 -7.09 -46.16 39.07
N ASP A 72 -8.38 -45.81 39.21
CA ASP A 72 -8.90 -44.57 39.78
C ASP A 72 -8.30 -44.24 41.16
N VAL A 73 -7.76 -43.03 41.31
CA VAL A 73 -7.35 -42.45 42.59
C VAL A 73 -8.12 -41.14 42.82
N PRO A 74 -8.76 -40.91 44.00
CA PRO A 74 -9.55 -39.72 44.27
C PRO A 74 -8.69 -38.49 44.57
N THR A 75 -9.19 -37.33 44.14
CA THR A 75 -8.57 -36.01 44.23
C THR A 75 -8.54 -35.44 45.67
N PRO A 76 -7.47 -34.76 46.12
CA PRO A 76 -7.45 -34.08 47.42
C PRO A 76 -8.00 -32.64 47.35
N ILE A 77 -8.74 -32.28 48.38
CA ILE A 77 -9.31 -30.96 48.68
C ILE A 77 -8.20 -29.95 49.00
N GLN A 78 -8.20 -28.77 48.35
CA GLN A 78 -7.31 -27.65 48.67
C GLN A 78 -7.97 -26.65 49.64
N PRO A 79 -7.18 -26.02 50.55
CA PRO A 79 -7.70 -25.09 51.54
C PRO A 79 -7.76 -23.63 51.06
N ARG A 80 -8.80 -22.95 51.56
CA ARG A 80 -9.17 -21.54 51.47
C ARG A 80 -8.05 -20.64 52.04
N ARG A 81 -7.67 -19.58 51.32
CA ARG A 81 -6.76 -18.52 51.82
C ARG A 81 -7.56 -17.27 52.19
N ASP A 82 -7.40 -16.86 53.44
CA ASP A 82 -7.91 -15.62 54.03
C ASP A 82 -7.27 -14.37 53.40
N ARG A 83 -8.12 -13.35 53.15
CA ARG A 83 -7.75 -12.00 52.72
C ARG A 83 -7.51 -11.15 53.96
N GLY A 84 -6.29 -10.68 54.15
CA GLY A 84 -5.95 -9.64 55.12
C GLY A 84 -6.16 -8.25 54.54
N GLU A 85 -6.88 -7.41 55.27
CA GLU A 85 -6.98 -5.96 55.10
C GLU A 85 -5.71 -5.26 55.61
N GLY A 86 -5.31 -4.18 54.95
CA GLY A 86 -4.24 -3.27 55.39
C GLY A 86 -4.11 -2.03 54.50
N PRO A 87 -3.62 -0.88 55.02
CA PRO A 87 -4.32 0.40 54.88
C PRO A 87 -3.64 1.45 53.97
N ARG A 88 -4.42 2.51 53.75
CA ARG A 88 -4.15 3.81 53.09
C ARG A 88 -2.77 4.41 53.42
N GLY A 89 -2.14 4.97 52.39
CA GLY A 89 -1.05 5.95 52.50
C GLY A 89 -1.14 6.96 51.37
N ASP A 90 -1.46 8.21 51.73
CA ASP A 90 -1.30 9.41 50.92
C ASP A 90 0.18 9.65 50.62
N HIS A 91 0.52 9.96 49.36
CA HIS A 91 1.66 10.84 49.05
C HIS A 91 1.46 11.50 47.69
N ASP A 92 1.24 12.82 47.75
CA ASP A 92 1.47 13.79 46.69
C ASP A 92 2.92 13.72 46.20
N HIS A 93 3.13 13.67 44.89
CA HIS A 93 4.23 14.36 44.22
C HIS A 93 3.94 14.52 42.72
N GLU A 94 3.67 15.76 42.35
CA GLU A 94 3.68 16.29 40.97
C GLU A 94 5.10 16.20 40.39
N HIS A 95 5.28 15.39 39.35
CA HIS A 95 6.24 15.69 38.28
C HIS A 95 5.65 15.23 36.95
N GLY A 96 5.50 16.18 36.03
CA GLY A 96 4.96 15.98 34.69
C GLY A 96 5.93 15.17 33.82
N GLU A 97 5.79 13.85 33.87
CA GLU A 97 6.22 12.97 32.79
C GLU A 97 5.13 12.93 31.70
N PRO A 98 5.51 12.81 30.42
CA PRO A 98 4.54 12.62 29.36
C PRO A 98 3.75 11.33 29.63
N VAL A 99 2.44 11.46 29.80
CA VAL A 99 1.50 10.37 30.04
C VAL A 99 1.58 9.38 28.86
N THR A 100 2.46 8.40 28.97
CA THR A 100 2.34 7.16 28.20
C THR A 100 1.11 6.48 28.76
N ALA A 101 0.03 6.43 27.98
CA ALA A 101 -1.19 5.76 28.38
C ALA A 101 -0.88 4.29 28.70
N GLN A 102 -0.69 3.98 29.98
CA GLN A 102 -0.42 2.63 30.45
C GLN A 102 -1.61 1.76 30.05
N LEU A 103 -1.35 0.74 29.24
CA LEU A 103 -2.37 -0.23 28.87
C LEU A 103 -2.83 -0.97 30.15
N PRO A 104 -4.14 -1.19 30.33
CA PRO A 104 -4.65 -1.93 31.48
C PRO A 104 -4.08 -3.35 31.50
N ALA A 105 -3.77 -3.87 32.70
CA ALA A 105 -3.33 -5.25 32.86
C ALA A 105 -4.45 -6.21 32.43
N ILE A 106 -4.20 -7.03 31.41
CA ILE A 106 -5.17 -7.96 30.84
C ILE A 106 -5.19 -9.23 31.69
N ASN A 107 -6.35 -9.63 32.23
CA ASN A 107 -6.47 -10.86 33.01
C ASN A 107 -6.98 -12.00 32.11
N VAL A 108 -6.11 -12.97 31.80
CA VAL A 108 -6.41 -14.08 30.90
C VAL A 108 -6.31 -15.42 31.63
N ARG A 109 -7.27 -16.33 31.42
CA ARG A 109 -7.33 -17.60 32.18
C ARG A 109 -6.51 -18.74 31.55
N SER A 110 -6.22 -18.66 30.25
CA SER A 110 -5.45 -19.67 29.50
C SER A 110 -4.04 -19.19 29.16
N ARG A 111 -3.05 -20.10 29.19
CA ARG A 111 -1.66 -19.82 28.80
C ARG A 111 -1.53 -19.45 27.32
N GLU A 112 -2.32 -20.08 26.45
CA GLU A 112 -2.32 -19.78 25.01
C GLU A 112 -2.89 -18.39 24.75
N ALA A 113 -4.01 -18.06 25.42
CA ALA A 113 -4.63 -16.76 25.33
C ALA A 113 -3.76 -15.66 25.95
N ALA A 114 -3.00 -15.95 27.01
CA ALA A 114 -2.01 -15.03 27.55
C ALA A 114 -0.88 -14.76 26.55
N GLY A 115 -0.42 -15.79 25.82
CA GLY A 115 0.58 -15.63 24.76
C GLY A 115 0.06 -14.80 23.58
N PHE A 116 -1.19 -15.02 23.17
CA PHE A 116 -1.85 -14.19 22.14
C PHE A 116 -2.02 -12.73 22.61
N ALA A 117 -2.48 -12.51 23.84
CA ALA A 117 -2.65 -11.16 24.39
C ALA A 117 -1.32 -10.39 24.46
N GLN A 118 -0.22 -11.08 24.80
CA GLN A 118 1.12 -10.50 24.79
C GLN A 118 1.54 -10.11 23.35
N ASP A 119 1.41 -11.02 22.38
CA ASP A 119 1.74 -10.74 20.97
C ASP A 119 0.91 -9.55 20.44
N LEU A 120 -0.36 -9.44 20.84
CA LEU A 120 -1.27 -8.36 20.45
C LEU A 120 -0.89 -7.00 21.09
N VAL A 121 -0.46 -7.00 22.35
CA VAL A 121 0.05 -5.78 23.03
C VAL A 121 1.33 -5.29 22.36
N ASP A 122 2.25 -6.21 22.04
CA ASP A 122 3.49 -5.90 21.33
C ASP A 122 3.21 -5.41 19.91
N PHE A 123 2.19 -5.97 19.25
CA PHE A 123 1.72 -5.52 17.95
C PHE A 123 1.17 -4.09 18.03
N TYR A 124 0.28 -3.81 18.98
CA TYR A 124 -0.25 -2.45 19.21
C TYR A 124 0.86 -1.43 19.47
N ALA A 125 1.85 -1.76 20.30
CA ALA A 125 3.00 -0.89 20.55
C ALA A 125 3.79 -0.62 19.26
N THR A 126 4.01 -1.65 18.44
CA THR A 126 4.69 -1.55 17.14
C THR A 126 3.90 -0.66 16.17
N ILE A 127 2.58 -0.84 16.06
CA ILE A 127 1.71 -0.02 15.21
C ILE A 127 1.67 1.42 15.70
N ASN A 128 1.65 1.67 17.01
CA ASN A 128 1.63 3.03 17.53
C ASN A 128 2.93 3.79 17.19
N SER A 129 4.09 3.13 17.29
CA SER A 129 5.35 3.71 16.84
C SER A 129 5.35 3.95 15.32
N LEU A 130 4.89 2.96 14.55
CA LEU A 130 4.81 3.08 13.09
C LEU A 130 3.92 4.26 12.66
N VAL A 131 2.75 4.44 13.28
CA VAL A 131 1.85 5.57 12.99
C VAL A 131 2.52 6.92 13.24
N ASN A 132 3.33 7.05 14.30
CA ASN A 132 4.06 8.28 14.59
C ASN A 132 5.15 8.54 13.54
N ASP A 133 5.90 7.50 13.16
CA ASP A 133 6.96 7.60 12.16
C ASP A 133 6.39 7.89 10.77
N LEU A 134 5.29 7.23 10.38
CA LEU A 134 4.57 7.50 9.14
C LEU A 134 4.04 8.93 9.08
N ARG A 135 3.52 9.47 10.19
CA ARG A 135 3.06 10.86 10.25
C ARG A 135 4.23 11.84 10.05
N ALA A 136 5.38 11.57 10.64
CA ALA A 136 6.57 12.39 10.44
C ALA A 136 7.09 12.28 8.99
N ALA A 137 7.13 11.07 8.44
CA ALA A 137 7.56 10.80 7.08
C ALA A 137 6.61 11.37 6.02
N SER A 138 5.30 11.46 6.29
CA SER A 138 4.30 11.96 5.34
C SER A 138 4.46 13.46 5.03
N ILE A 139 5.18 14.20 5.88
CA ILE A 139 5.57 15.58 5.63
C ILE A 139 6.52 15.64 4.41
N GLN A 140 7.46 14.70 4.32
CA GLN A 140 8.44 14.62 3.23
C GLN A 140 7.94 13.80 2.04
N ASN A 141 7.09 12.80 2.31
CA ASN A 141 6.56 11.85 1.32
C ASN A 141 5.02 11.93 1.28
N PRO A 142 4.42 12.78 0.43
CA PRO A 142 2.98 12.92 0.33
C PRO A 142 2.22 11.62 0.04
N ASN A 143 2.88 10.65 -0.60
CA ASN A 143 2.28 9.34 -0.93
C ASN A 143 1.89 8.52 0.29
N LEU A 144 2.43 8.83 1.46
CA LEU A 144 2.06 8.15 2.72
C LEU A 144 0.72 8.63 3.28
N ARG A 145 0.25 9.81 2.86
CA ARG A 145 -0.95 10.46 3.39
C ARG A 145 -2.22 9.63 3.23
N PRO A 146 -2.50 9.03 2.05
CA PRO A 146 -3.69 8.21 1.88
C PRO A 146 -3.69 6.94 2.77
N LEU A 147 -2.53 6.51 3.25
CA LEU A 147 -2.40 5.28 4.08
C LEU A 147 -2.49 5.56 5.58
N LEU A 148 -2.41 6.83 6.01
CA LEU A 148 -2.50 7.18 7.43
C LEU A 148 -3.86 6.79 8.06
N PRO A 149 -5.02 7.02 7.41
CA PRO A 149 -6.30 6.56 7.93
C PRO A 149 -6.31 5.06 8.25
N ASP A 150 -5.84 4.22 7.33
CA ASP A 150 -5.75 2.76 7.51
C ASP A 150 -4.84 2.40 8.70
N ALA A 151 -3.71 3.08 8.85
CA ALA A 151 -2.82 2.89 10.00
C ALA A 151 -3.49 3.26 11.34
N TYR A 152 -4.30 4.32 11.36
CA TYR A 152 -5.10 4.65 12.55
C TYR A 152 -6.21 3.64 12.81
N HIS A 153 -6.84 3.11 11.76
CA HIS A 153 -7.85 2.05 11.87
C HIS A 153 -7.27 0.79 12.50
N VAL A 154 -6.16 0.25 11.97
CA VAL A 154 -5.46 -0.90 12.55
C VAL A 154 -5.15 -0.64 14.03
N ARG A 155 -4.62 0.55 14.36
CA ARG A 155 -4.32 0.90 15.75
C ARG A 155 -5.56 0.90 16.65
N ALA A 156 -6.68 1.46 16.19
CA ALA A 156 -7.93 1.54 16.94
C ALA A 156 -8.57 0.15 17.15
N ASP A 157 -8.51 -0.69 16.12
CA ASP A 157 -9.02 -2.06 16.16
C ASP A 157 -8.18 -2.95 17.07
N CYS A 158 -6.84 -2.83 17.05
CA CYS A 158 -5.97 -3.46 18.03
C CYS A 158 -6.35 -3.10 19.47
N ARG A 159 -6.57 -1.82 19.75
CA ARG A 159 -6.95 -1.36 21.10
C ARG A 159 -8.29 -1.96 21.54
N THR A 160 -9.25 -2.06 20.61
CA THR A 160 -10.55 -2.70 20.87
C THR A 160 -10.37 -4.20 21.13
N LEU A 161 -9.54 -4.87 20.34
CA LEU A 161 -9.25 -6.29 20.50
C LEU A 161 -8.57 -6.58 21.84
N ILE A 162 -7.63 -5.73 22.27
CA ILE A 162 -7.00 -5.79 23.60
C ILE A 162 -8.04 -5.72 24.72
N SER A 163 -9.03 -4.82 24.62
CA SER A 163 -10.10 -4.75 25.64
C SER A 163 -11.01 -5.98 25.65
N ASN A 164 -11.19 -6.63 24.51
CA ASN A 164 -11.94 -7.88 24.41
C ASN A 164 -11.15 -9.09 24.93
N CYS A 165 -9.84 -8.94 25.17
CA CYS A 165 -9.01 -10.01 25.70
C CYS A 165 -9.20 -10.24 27.21
N ASP A 166 -9.80 -9.29 27.92
CA ASP A 166 -9.98 -9.38 29.36
C ASP A 166 -11.04 -10.43 29.73
N GLY A 167 -10.68 -11.37 30.61
CA GLY A 167 -11.55 -12.44 31.06
C GLY A 167 -11.72 -13.61 30.08
N LEU A 168 -10.87 -13.72 29.06
CA LEU A 168 -10.98 -14.81 28.09
C LEU A 168 -10.58 -16.17 28.65
N ASP A 169 -11.46 -17.14 28.38
CA ASP A 169 -11.26 -18.55 28.68
C ASP A 169 -10.72 -19.35 27.47
N SER A 170 -11.00 -18.90 26.24
CA SER A 170 -10.60 -19.58 25.00
C SER A 170 -10.37 -18.59 23.84
N LEU A 171 -9.46 -18.96 22.92
CA LEU A 171 -9.13 -18.20 21.72
C LEU A 171 -10.24 -18.22 20.65
N ALA A 172 -11.09 -19.25 20.63
CA ALA A 172 -12.13 -19.42 19.61
C ALA A 172 -13.12 -18.24 19.54
N THR A 173 -13.33 -17.55 20.66
CA THR A 173 -14.21 -16.37 20.73
C THR A 173 -13.59 -15.13 20.06
N ILE A 174 -12.26 -15.04 20.04
CA ILE A 174 -11.55 -13.88 19.48
C ILE A 174 -11.33 -14.02 17.98
N GLU A 175 -11.11 -15.24 17.48
CA GLU A 175 -10.76 -15.52 16.09
C GLU A 175 -11.58 -14.72 15.05
N PRO A 176 -12.94 -14.67 15.11
CA PRO A 176 -13.71 -13.89 14.14
C PRO A 176 -13.50 -12.38 14.22
N VAL A 177 -13.06 -11.86 15.36
CA VAL A 177 -12.74 -10.44 15.57
C VAL A 177 -11.31 -10.13 15.15
N PHE A 178 -10.40 -11.10 15.25
CA PHE A 178 -9.01 -10.97 14.81
C PHE A 178 -8.86 -11.00 13.28
N SER A 179 -9.65 -11.82 12.58
CA SER A 179 -9.53 -11.97 11.12
C SER A 179 -9.64 -10.66 10.31
N PRO A 180 -10.60 -9.75 10.60
CA PRO A 180 -10.65 -8.45 9.94
C PRO A 180 -9.43 -7.57 10.22
N LEU A 181 -8.89 -7.61 11.44
CA LEU A 181 -7.69 -6.86 11.83
C LEU A 181 -6.47 -7.35 11.04
N ASP A 182 -6.28 -8.66 10.94
CA ASP A 182 -5.21 -9.26 10.15
C ASP A 182 -5.31 -8.87 8.66
N ALA A 183 -6.50 -8.96 8.07
CA ALA A 183 -6.72 -8.56 6.67
C ALA A 183 -6.37 -7.07 6.45
N CYS A 184 -6.84 -6.19 7.34
CA CYS A 184 -6.55 -4.75 7.28
C CYS A 184 -5.05 -4.46 7.44
N TRP A 185 -4.39 -5.10 8.42
CA TRP A 185 -2.95 -4.96 8.60
C TRP A 185 -2.16 -5.42 7.38
N ARG A 186 -2.51 -6.55 6.77
CA ARG A 186 -1.81 -7.07 5.58
C ARG A 186 -1.95 -6.14 4.38
N GLN A 187 -3.14 -5.61 4.15
CA GLN A 187 -3.37 -4.60 3.11
C GLN A 187 -2.51 -3.36 3.36
N LEU A 188 -2.48 -2.85 4.60
CA LEU A 188 -1.64 -1.72 4.98
C LEU A 188 -0.15 -2.03 4.82
N SER A 189 0.33 -3.17 5.32
CA SER A 189 1.72 -3.63 5.23
C SER A 189 2.16 -3.72 3.77
N PHE A 190 1.31 -4.26 2.90
CA PHE A 190 1.53 -4.33 1.46
C PHE A 190 1.66 -2.93 0.84
N SER A 191 0.67 -2.04 1.07
CA SER A 191 0.69 -0.68 0.56
C SER A 191 1.89 0.13 1.04
N LEU A 192 2.29 -0.03 2.31
CA LEU A 192 3.47 0.62 2.87
C LEU A 192 4.76 0.13 2.22
N ARG A 193 4.90 -1.18 1.97
CA ARG A 193 6.09 -1.74 1.31
C ARG A 193 6.18 -1.39 -0.17
N ALA A 194 5.03 -1.17 -0.83
CA ALA A 194 5.01 -0.61 -2.17
C ALA A 194 5.62 0.79 -2.19
N ILE A 195 5.60 1.50 -1.04
CA ILE A 195 6.23 2.81 -0.91
C ILE A 195 7.74 2.69 -0.72
N GLY A 196 8.48 2.77 -1.83
CA GLY A 196 9.94 2.65 -1.88
C GLY A 196 10.75 3.74 -1.14
N SER A 197 10.10 4.75 -0.56
CA SER A 197 10.75 5.86 0.17
C SER A 197 10.68 5.75 1.70
N LEU A 198 10.20 4.63 2.25
CA LEU A 198 10.20 4.41 3.70
C LEU A 198 11.62 4.26 4.25
N ASP A 199 11.86 4.85 5.42
CA ASP A 199 13.12 4.73 6.12
C ASP A 199 13.35 3.30 6.65
N GLY A 200 14.59 3.00 7.05
CA GLY A 200 14.92 1.68 7.58
C GLY A 200 14.12 1.33 8.85
N THR A 201 13.77 2.33 9.65
CA THR A 201 13.01 2.18 10.91
C THR A 201 11.58 1.73 10.64
N CYS A 202 10.84 2.43 9.76
CA CYS A 202 9.48 2.04 9.36
C CYS A 202 9.47 0.63 8.77
N ASN A 203 10.44 0.30 7.92
CA ASN A 203 10.56 -1.03 7.32
C ASN A 203 10.76 -2.13 8.39
N GLU A 204 11.56 -1.89 9.43
CA GLU A 204 11.72 -2.86 10.51
C GLU A 204 10.48 -2.97 11.40
N LEU A 205 9.78 -1.86 11.66
CA LEU A 205 8.49 -1.87 12.38
C LEU A 205 7.43 -2.67 11.63
N ILE A 206 7.32 -2.49 10.30
CA ILE A 206 6.42 -3.26 9.44
C ILE A 206 6.77 -4.76 9.56
N ARG A 207 8.03 -5.15 9.32
CA ARG A 207 8.46 -6.56 9.43
C ARG A 207 8.21 -7.14 10.81
N ARG A 208 8.41 -6.37 11.88
CA ARG A 208 8.11 -6.79 13.26
C ARG A 208 6.61 -7.04 13.44
N ALA A 209 5.77 -6.13 12.99
CA ALA A 209 4.33 -6.27 13.04
C ALA A 209 3.84 -7.49 12.24
N ASP A 210 4.41 -7.76 11.06
CA ASP A 210 4.10 -8.97 10.29
C ASP A 210 4.48 -10.27 11.01
N ARG A 211 5.67 -10.31 11.65
CA ARG A 211 6.09 -11.47 12.47
C ARG A 211 5.14 -11.72 13.63
N LEU A 212 4.64 -10.66 14.27
CA LEU A 212 3.67 -10.76 15.37
C LEU A 212 2.31 -11.25 14.85
N CYS A 213 1.84 -10.74 13.70
CA CYS A 213 0.60 -11.20 13.08
C CYS A 213 0.65 -12.70 12.73
N LEU A 214 1.74 -13.14 12.08
CA LEU A 214 1.99 -14.55 11.78
C LEU A 214 2.10 -15.42 13.06
N SER A 215 2.64 -14.88 14.15
CA SER A 215 2.67 -15.58 15.46
C SER A 215 1.27 -15.78 16.00
N MET A 216 0.43 -14.73 15.96
CA MET A 216 -0.97 -14.80 16.40
C MET A 216 -1.77 -15.80 15.57
N GLU A 217 -1.64 -15.80 14.23
CA GLU A 217 -2.29 -16.76 13.35
C GLU A 217 -1.93 -18.23 13.65
N LYS A 218 -0.63 -18.50 13.87
CA LYS A 218 -0.16 -19.84 14.24
C LYS A 218 -0.81 -20.36 15.51
N ARG A 219 -1.15 -19.48 16.46
CA ARG A 219 -1.84 -19.87 17.70
C ARG A 219 -3.29 -20.25 17.46
N PHE A 220 -3.95 -19.69 16.45
CA PHE A 220 -5.29 -20.12 16.04
C PHE A 220 -5.26 -21.42 15.22
N GLY A 221 -4.09 -21.84 14.73
CA GLY A 221 -3.99 -22.96 13.77
C GLY A 221 -4.59 -22.60 12.41
N VAL A 222 -4.74 -21.31 12.13
CA VAL A 222 -5.35 -20.76 10.93
C VAL A 222 -4.23 -20.23 10.03
N GLY A 223 -4.20 -20.67 8.77
CA GLY A 223 -3.27 -20.11 7.78
C GLY A 223 -3.70 -18.72 7.30
N PRO A 224 -2.84 -18.01 6.53
CA PRO A 224 -3.15 -16.69 5.99
C PRO A 224 -4.52 -16.64 5.29
N GLN A 225 -5.38 -15.71 5.71
CA GLN A 225 -6.76 -15.61 5.22
C GLN A 225 -6.88 -14.60 4.08
N PHE A 226 -6.76 -15.04 2.83
CA PHE A 226 -6.98 -14.19 1.67
C PHE A 226 -8.39 -14.37 1.08
N ASN A 227 -8.86 -13.37 0.34
CA ASN A 227 -10.17 -13.42 -0.29
C ASN A 227 -10.17 -14.38 -1.50
N ARG A 228 -10.45 -15.66 -1.24
CA ARG A 228 -10.49 -16.72 -2.26
C ARG A 228 -11.52 -16.45 -3.36
N ALA A 229 -12.66 -15.85 -3.02
CA ALA A 229 -13.72 -15.58 -3.99
C ALA A 229 -13.27 -14.50 -4.98
N GLU A 230 -12.74 -13.40 -4.47
CA GLU A 230 -12.22 -12.31 -5.27
C GLU A 230 -11.02 -12.75 -6.11
N LEU A 231 -10.10 -13.55 -5.56
CA LEU A 231 -8.98 -14.11 -6.32
C LEU A 231 -9.46 -14.99 -7.47
N ARG A 232 -10.45 -15.86 -7.23
CA ARG A 232 -11.04 -16.69 -8.29
C ARG A 232 -11.65 -15.83 -9.39
N ASP A 233 -12.37 -14.79 -9.01
CA ASP A 233 -13.04 -13.90 -9.94
C ASP A 233 -11.99 -13.11 -10.77
N LEU A 234 -10.90 -12.65 -10.16
CA LEU A 234 -9.75 -12.06 -10.88
C LEU A 234 -9.12 -13.03 -11.88
N MET A 235 -8.92 -14.30 -11.52
CA MET A 235 -8.39 -15.30 -12.44
C MET A 235 -9.32 -15.54 -13.64
N ILE A 236 -10.64 -15.51 -13.43
CA ILE A 236 -11.63 -15.60 -14.51
C ILE A 236 -11.56 -14.36 -15.42
N VAL A 237 -11.48 -13.16 -14.84
CA VAL A 237 -11.32 -11.91 -15.60
C VAL A 237 -10.03 -11.91 -16.41
N GLY A 238 -8.91 -12.29 -15.80
CA GLY A 238 -7.62 -12.44 -16.49
C GLY A 238 -7.69 -13.44 -17.64
N SER A 239 -8.36 -14.58 -17.45
CA SER A 239 -8.55 -15.57 -18.52
C SER A 239 -9.40 -15.03 -19.69
N SER A 240 -10.36 -14.15 -19.40
CA SER A 240 -11.18 -13.49 -20.41
C SER A 240 -10.38 -12.47 -21.20
N TYR A 241 -9.49 -11.74 -20.53
CA TYR A 241 -8.55 -10.84 -21.21
C TYR A 241 -7.53 -11.58 -22.07
N MET A 242 -7.04 -12.73 -21.61
CA MET A 242 -6.18 -13.60 -22.44
C MET A 242 -6.91 -14.11 -23.69
N GLU A 243 -8.21 -14.41 -23.61
CA GLU A 243 -8.99 -14.76 -24.80
C GLU A 243 -9.07 -13.61 -25.78
N THR A 244 -9.44 -12.42 -25.31
CA THR A 244 -9.49 -11.25 -26.18
C THR A 244 -8.12 -10.88 -26.75
N LEU A 245 -7.02 -11.17 -26.04
CA LEU A 245 -5.66 -11.00 -26.56
C LEU A 245 -5.38 -11.95 -27.74
N ILE A 246 -5.89 -13.18 -27.67
CA ILE A 246 -5.78 -14.12 -28.79
C ILE A 246 -6.51 -13.55 -30.01
N ASP A 247 -7.73 -13.04 -29.83
CA ASP A 247 -8.51 -12.41 -30.91
C ASP A 247 -7.77 -11.19 -31.47
N ASP A 248 -7.24 -10.32 -30.60
CA ASP A 248 -6.47 -9.13 -30.99
C ASP A 248 -5.20 -9.51 -31.78
N LEU A 249 -4.50 -10.59 -31.40
CA LEU A 249 -3.32 -11.11 -32.11
C LEU A 249 -3.66 -11.75 -33.47
N GLU A 250 -4.87 -12.30 -33.63
CA GLU A 250 -5.35 -12.84 -34.91
C GLU A 250 -5.70 -11.71 -35.90
N LEU A 251 -6.13 -10.55 -35.39
CA LEU A 251 -6.49 -9.37 -36.18
C LEU A 251 -5.32 -8.41 -36.44
N ALA A 252 -4.25 -8.48 -35.65
CA ALA A 252 -3.08 -7.61 -35.77
C ALA A 252 -2.43 -7.75 -37.16
N ALA A 253 -1.88 -6.64 -37.68
CA ALA A 253 -1.22 -6.58 -38.99
C ALA A 253 0.15 -7.31 -39.05
N ALA A 254 0.49 -8.09 -38.02
CA ALA A 254 1.76 -8.81 -37.91
C ALA A 254 1.75 -10.14 -38.67
N SER A 255 2.96 -10.67 -38.92
CA SER A 255 3.08 -11.93 -39.66
C SER A 255 2.50 -13.11 -38.86
N ARG A 256 1.75 -13.99 -39.53
CA ARG A 256 1.20 -15.21 -38.90
C ARG A 256 2.27 -16.13 -38.29
N ARG A 257 3.50 -16.08 -38.81
CA ARG A 257 4.65 -16.81 -38.25
C ARG A 257 5.06 -16.31 -36.86
N GLN A 258 4.86 -15.01 -36.58
CA GLN A 258 5.13 -14.40 -35.29
C GLN A 258 3.97 -14.60 -34.31
N THR A 259 2.72 -14.45 -34.77
CA THR A 259 1.54 -14.49 -33.88
C THR A 259 1.08 -15.91 -33.53
N ALA A 260 1.23 -16.90 -34.43
CA ALA A 260 0.74 -18.26 -34.17
C ALA A 260 1.37 -18.95 -32.95
N PRO A 261 2.70 -18.88 -32.71
CA PRO A 261 3.29 -19.41 -31.49
C PRO A 261 2.78 -18.71 -30.23
N LEU A 262 2.63 -17.37 -30.27
CA LEU A 262 2.10 -16.61 -29.14
C LEU A 262 0.68 -17.02 -28.78
N ILE A 263 -0.19 -17.15 -29.79
CA ILE A 263 -1.57 -17.60 -29.59
C ILE A 263 -1.61 -18.98 -28.93
N HIS A 264 -0.77 -19.91 -29.37
CA HIS A 264 -0.68 -21.24 -28.77
C HIS A 264 -0.26 -21.18 -27.30
N ASP A 265 0.83 -20.46 -26.99
CA ASP A 265 1.35 -20.33 -25.63
C ASP A 265 0.34 -19.64 -24.69
N ILE A 266 -0.36 -18.60 -25.18
CA ILE A 266 -1.41 -17.89 -24.41
C ILE A 266 -2.58 -18.84 -24.11
N ARG A 267 -2.99 -19.69 -25.06
CA ARG A 267 -4.06 -20.68 -24.83
C ARG A 267 -3.70 -21.67 -23.73
N LEU A 268 -2.46 -22.18 -23.71
CA LEU A 268 -2.00 -23.10 -22.66
C LEU A 268 -2.01 -22.42 -21.30
N LEU A 269 -1.46 -21.21 -21.21
CA LEU A 269 -1.36 -20.48 -19.95
C LEU A 269 -2.75 -20.07 -19.43
N LYS A 270 -3.68 -19.69 -20.32
CA LYS A 270 -5.10 -19.46 -19.99
C LYS A 270 -5.75 -20.70 -19.38
N GLN A 271 -5.53 -21.88 -19.98
CA GLN A 271 -6.07 -23.14 -19.45
C GLN A 271 -5.52 -23.47 -18.07
N GLN A 272 -4.22 -23.23 -17.84
CA GLN A 272 -3.60 -23.36 -16.52
C GLN A 272 -4.26 -22.42 -15.51
N LEU A 273 -4.46 -21.15 -15.86
CA LEU A 273 -5.10 -20.15 -14.98
C LEU A 273 -6.51 -20.58 -14.56
N LEU A 274 -7.33 -21.05 -15.51
CA LEU A 274 -8.67 -21.57 -15.24
C LEU A 274 -8.65 -22.86 -14.40
N GLY A 275 -7.66 -23.73 -14.63
CA GLY A 275 -7.48 -24.92 -13.80
C GLY A 275 -7.15 -24.58 -12.35
N GLN A 276 -6.33 -23.56 -12.13
CA GLN A 276 -5.96 -23.10 -10.78
C GLN A 276 -7.12 -22.38 -10.08
N SER A 277 -7.92 -21.59 -10.80
CA SER A 277 -9.07 -20.90 -10.21
C SER A 277 -10.09 -21.89 -9.61
N GLY A 278 -10.27 -23.06 -10.22
CA GLY A 278 -11.09 -24.15 -9.68
C GLY A 278 -10.53 -24.83 -8.42
N ARG A 279 -9.21 -24.75 -8.19
CA ARG A 279 -8.51 -25.38 -7.04
C ARG A 279 -8.39 -24.46 -5.82
N LEU A 280 -8.62 -23.16 -5.98
CA LEU A 280 -8.50 -22.16 -4.91
C LEU A 280 -9.33 -22.47 -3.65
N SER A 281 -10.48 -23.13 -3.80
CA SER A 281 -11.33 -23.49 -2.66
C SER A 281 -10.71 -24.54 -1.74
N GLN A 282 -9.73 -25.31 -2.23
CA GLN A 282 -9.12 -26.43 -1.52
C GLN A 282 -7.63 -26.20 -1.21
N GLY A 283 -6.97 -25.32 -1.97
CA GLY A 283 -5.56 -25.01 -1.77
C GLY A 283 -5.27 -24.26 -0.47
N ASN A 284 -4.13 -24.57 0.13
CA ASN A 284 -3.56 -23.70 1.17
C ASN A 284 -2.96 -22.44 0.51
N TYR A 285 -2.62 -21.43 1.32
CA TYR A 285 -2.06 -20.18 0.81
C TYR A 285 -0.73 -20.38 0.05
N ASP A 286 0.17 -21.21 0.56
CA ASP A 286 1.49 -21.44 -0.02
C ASP A 286 1.41 -22.09 -1.41
N ASP A 287 0.50 -23.04 -1.60
CA ASP A 287 0.22 -23.69 -2.89
C ASP A 287 -0.29 -22.67 -3.91
N VAL A 288 -1.15 -21.75 -3.48
CA VAL A 288 -1.72 -20.70 -4.34
C VAL A 288 -0.64 -19.69 -4.73
N VAL A 289 0.19 -19.27 -3.78
CA VAL A 289 1.34 -18.37 -4.03
C VAL A 289 2.33 -19.00 -5.01
N ALA A 290 2.69 -20.27 -4.83
CA ALA A 290 3.59 -20.98 -5.73
C ALA A 290 3.01 -21.06 -7.14
N ALA A 291 1.75 -21.50 -7.27
CA ALA A 291 1.08 -21.61 -8.56
C ALA A 291 0.95 -20.25 -9.29
N PHE A 292 0.68 -19.16 -8.55
CA PHE A 292 0.63 -17.82 -9.12
C PHE A 292 2.01 -17.31 -9.54
N THR A 293 3.05 -17.56 -8.73
CA THR A 293 4.42 -17.15 -9.05
C THR A 293 4.92 -17.83 -10.33
N ASP A 294 4.63 -19.12 -10.48
CA ASP A 294 4.95 -19.88 -11.70
C ASP A 294 4.20 -19.31 -12.92
N PHE A 295 2.92 -19.00 -12.77
CA PHE A 295 2.13 -18.36 -13.83
C PHE A 295 2.70 -17.00 -14.21
N ALA A 296 3.03 -16.14 -13.23
CA ALA A 296 3.54 -14.80 -13.45
C ALA A 296 4.90 -14.82 -14.17
N HIS A 297 5.76 -15.79 -13.85
CA HIS A 297 7.03 -15.98 -14.55
C HIS A 297 6.83 -16.30 -16.05
N GLN A 298 5.98 -17.29 -16.34
CA GLN A 298 5.64 -17.68 -17.71
C GLN A 298 4.97 -16.53 -18.48
N TRP A 299 4.05 -15.83 -17.83
CA TRP A 299 3.38 -14.67 -18.40
C TRP A 299 4.34 -13.52 -18.71
N GLY A 300 5.31 -13.25 -17.83
CA GLY A 300 6.31 -12.20 -18.03
C GLY A 300 7.12 -12.42 -19.30
N GLU A 301 7.52 -13.65 -19.60
CA GLU A 301 8.21 -13.96 -20.85
C GLU A 301 7.31 -13.81 -22.08
N LEU A 302 6.09 -14.33 -22.00
CA LEU A 302 5.14 -14.32 -23.09
C LEU A 302 4.67 -12.91 -23.45
N SER A 303 4.37 -12.09 -22.45
CA SER A 303 3.96 -10.70 -22.62
C SER A 303 5.04 -9.86 -23.28
N ARG A 304 6.32 -10.02 -22.90
CA ARG A 304 7.44 -9.34 -23.58
C ARG A 304 7.50 -9.67 -25.07
N ARG A 305 7.30 -10.95 -25.44
CA ARG A 305 7.23 -11.35 -26.86
C ARG A 305 6.01 -10.76 -27.54
N ALA A 306 4.85 -10.73 -26.88
CA ALA A 306 3.62 -10.15 -27.43
C ALA A 306 3.72 -8.62 -27.64
N TYR A 307 4.42 -7.88 -26.78
CA TYR A 307 4.66 -6.45 -26.96
C TYR A 307 5.42 -6.13 -28.28
N THR A 308 6.19 -7.08 -28.82
CA THR A 308 6.89 -6.90 -30.11
C THR A 308 5.97 -6.87 -31.34
N VAL A 309 4.68 -7.20 -31.18
CA VAL A 309 3.69 -7.20 -32.28
C VAL A 309 3.30 -5.77 -32.71
N ASP A 310 3.72 -4.74 -31.96
CA ASP A 310 3.53 -3.30 -32.25
C ASP A 310 2.11 -2.94 -32.69
N ASP A 311 1.13 -3.50 -32.01
CA ASP A 311 -0.30 -3.25 -32.22
C ASP A 311 -0.91 -2.63 -30.95
N LEU A 312 -1.67 -1.55 -31.12
CA LEU A 312 -2.26 -0.80 -30.02
C LEU A 312 -3.28 -1.61 -29.20
N HIS A 313 -4.09 -2.44 -29.86
CA HIS A 313 -5.10 -3.26 -29.20
C HIS A 313 -4.42 -4.34 -28.35
N VAL A 314 -3.37 -4.96 -28.90
CA VAL A 314 -2.52 -5.92 -28.19
C VAL A 314 -1.90 -5.27 -26.95
N HIS A 315 -1.28 -4.10 -27.07
CA HIS A 315 -0.66 -3.40 -25.93
C HIS A 315 -1.68 -3.09 -24.83
N ARG A 316 -2.83 -2.51 -25.22
CA ARG A 316 -3.91 -2.21 -24.26
C ARG A 316 -4.39 -3.47 -23.54
N ARG A 317 -4.43 -4.60 -24.24
CA ARG A 317 -4.86 -5.86 -23.63
C ARG A 317 -3.82 -6.42 -22.67
N LEU A 318 -2.54 -6.34 -23.03
CA LEU A 318 -1.44 -6.73 -22.16
C LEU A 318 -1.44 -5.89 -20.87
N ASP A 319 -1.69 -4.58 -20.96
CA ASP A 319 -1.82 -3.72 -19.78
C ASP A 319 -2.96 -4.17 -18.85
N ARG A 320 -4.13 -4.51 -19.40
CA ARG A 320 -5.26 -5.00 -18.59
C ARG A 320 -4.94 -6.32 -17.89
N ILE A 321 -4.18 -7.20 -18.53
CA ILE A 321 -3.75 -8.46 -17.91
C ILE A 321 -2.72 -8.18 -16.81
N HIS A 322 -1.81 -7.23 -17.04
CA HIS A 322 -0.86 -6.77 -16.02
C HIS A 322 -1.60 -6.20 -14.80
N GLU A 323 -2.61 -5.35 -15.00
CA GLU A 323 -3.44 -4.80 -13.92
C GLU A 323 -4.12 -5.89 -13.08
N VAL A 324 -4.66 -6.94 -13.73
CA VAL A 324 -5.20 -8.11 -13.01
C VAL A 324 -4.11 -8.85 -12.24
N GLY A 325 -2.89 -8.93 -12.80
CA GLY A 325 -1.71 -9.45 -12.13
C GLY A 325 -1.38 -8.65 -10.87
N ASP A 326 -1.34 -7.32 -10.95
CA ASP A 326 -1.08 -6.42 -9.82
C ASP A 326 -2.13 -6.56 -8.73
N GLN A 327 -3.42 -6.64 -9.11
CA GLN A 327 -4.52 -6.91 -8.18
C GLN A 327 -4.36 -8.28 -7.51
N THR A 328 -3.88 -9.29 -8.25
CA THR A 328 -3.62 -10.63 -7.71
C THR A 328 -2.44 -10.62 -6.72
N TYR A 329 -1.35 -9.92 -7.07
CA TYR A 329 -0.23 -9.67 -6.15
C TYR A 329 -0.71 -8.99 -4.86
N ALA A 330 -1.59 -7.99 -4.97
CA ALA A 330 -2.18 -7.30 -3.82
C ALA A 330 -3.05 -8.23 -2.95
N LEU A 331 -3.92 -9.05 -3.55
CA LEU A 331 -4.75 -10.01 -2.81
C LEU A 331 -3.94 -11.11 -2.12
N LEU A 332 -2.82 -11.51 -2.74
CA LEU A 332 -1.88 -12.47 -2.18
C LEU A 332 -0.84 -11.80 -1.29
N TRP A 333 -0.89 -10.47 -1.11
CA TRP A 333 0.10 -9.69 -0.35
C TRP A 333 1.56 -9.95 -0.74
N LEU A 334 1.77 -10.26 -2.02
CA LEU A 334 3.07 -10.52 -2.61
C LEU A 334 3.56 -9.22 -3.28
N PRO A 335 4.78 -8.74 -2.99
CA PRO A 335 5.32 -7.58 -3.71
C PRO A 335 5.41 -7.93 -5.21
N PRO A 336 4.89 -7.08 -6.11
CA PRO A 336 5.04 -7.31 -7.54
C PRO A 336 6.54 -7.27 -7.88
N PRO A 337 7.03 -8.15 -8.76
CA PRO A 337 8.42 -8.15 -9.17
C PRO A 337 8.71 -6.84 -9.91
N THR A 338 9.45 -5.92 -9.30
CA THR A 338 9.93 -4.72 -9.98
C THR A 338 11.04 -5.13 -10.95
N SER A 339 10.66 -5.43 -12.19
CA SER A 339 11.60 -5.76 -13.25
C SER A 339 12.12 -4.46 -13.89
N THR A 340 13.44 -4.27 -13.87
CA THR A 340 14.09 -3.19 -14.62
C THR A 340 13.80 -3.29 -16.12
N VAL A 341 13.52 -4.49 -16.62
CA VAL A 341 13.12 -4.73 -18.02
C VAL A 341 11.75 -4.14 -18.30
N ASP A 342 10.81 -4.25 -17.36
CA ASP A 342 9.45 -3.74 -17.54
C ASP A 342 9.46 -2.20 -17.50
N LEU A 343 10.33 -1.61 -16.66
CA LEU A 343 10.51 -0.16 -16.60
C LEU A 343 11.12 0.38 -17.90
N GLN A 344 12.10 -0.32 -18.47
CA GLN A 344 12.66 0.01 -19.78
C GLN A 344 11.59 -0.06 -20.87
N ALA A 345 10.76 -1.10 -20.89
CA ALA A 345 9.68 -1.23 -21.85
C ALA A 345 8.63 -0.10 -21.70
N ALA A 346 8.29 0.28 -20.46
CA ALA A 346 7.40 1.39 -20.17
C ALA A 346 7.99 2.73 -20.64
N ALA A 347 9.29 2.97 -20.42
CA ALA A 347 10.00 4.15 -20.88
C ALA A 347 10.00 4.26 -22.42
N GLN A 348 10.30 3.16 -23.11
CA GLN A 348 10.24 3.09 -24.58
C GLN A 348 8.84 3.39 -25.11
N ARG A 349 7.80 2.89 -24.44
CA ARG A 349 6.42 3.15 -24.82
C ARG A 349 6.06 4.62 -24.64
N LEU A 350 6.43 5.22 -23.50
CA LEU A 350 6.21 6.63 -23.26
C LEU A 350 6.82 7.50 -24.37
N ASP A 351 8.07 7.22 -24.74
CA ASP A 351 8.77 7.93 -25.80
C ASP A 351 8.05 7.83 -27.16
N ARG A 352 7.67 6.61 -27.56
CA ARG A 352 6.91 6.39 -28.81
C ARG A 352 5.55 7.06 -28.80
N SER A 353 4.79 6.93 -27.71
CA SER A 353 3.46 7.53 -27.57
C SER A 353 3.55 9.06 -27.65
N PHE A 354 4.53 9.66 -26.98
CA PHE A 354 4.74 11.11 -27.05
C PHE A 354 5.20 11.57 -28.44
N THR A 355 6.12 10.83 -29.07
CA THR A 355 6.55 11.07 -30.45
C THR A 355 5.37 10.99 -31.44
N SER A 356 4.44 10.07 -31.23
CA SER A 356 3.20 9.95 -32.01
C SER A 356 2.31 11.20 -31.86
N VAL A 357 2.15 11.72 -30.64
CA VAL A 357 1.43 12.98 -30.39
C VAL A 357 2.13 14.15 -31.11
N MET A 358 3.46 14.22 -31.01
CA MET A 358 4.27 15.25 -31.66
C MET A 358 4.18 15.23 -33.19
N ASN A 359 4.21 14.04 -33.80
CA ASN A 359 4.09 13.89 -35.25
C ASN A 359 2.70 14.31 -35.78
N ARG A 360 1.67 14.30 -34.91
CA ARG A 360 0.32 14.75 -35.23
C ARG A 360 0.11 16.24 -34.96
N LEU A 361 1.03 16.89 -34.26
CA LEU A 361 1.02 18.33 -34.01
C LEU A 361 1.46 19.07 -35.29
N THR A 362 0.51 19.41 -36.14
CA THR A 362 0.79 20.12 -37.40
C THR A 362 0.63 21.64 -37.24
N LEU A 363 1.15 22.42 -38.18
CA LEU A 363 0.89 23.87 -38.21
C LEU A 363 -0.61 24.17 -38.21
N ALA A 364 -1.41 23.35 -38.93
CA ALA A 364 -2.86 23.49 -39.00
C ALA A 364 -3.54 23.32 -37.64
N THR A 365 -3.07 22.38 -36.80
CA THR A 365 -3.62 22.19 -35.46
C THR A 365 -3.34 23.39 -34.55
N MET A 366 -2.18 24.03 -34.75
CA MET A 366 -1.72 25.18 -33.95
C MET A 366 -2.32 26.53 -34.37
N VAL A 367 -2.92 26.67 -35.56
CA VAL A 367 -3.53 27.93 -36.04
C VAL A 367 -4.58 28.49 -35.06
N SER A 368 -5.23 27.62 -34.28
CA SER A 368 -6.22 28.00 -33.28
C SER A 368 -5.63 28.74 -32.06
N LEU A 369 -4.32 28.64 -31.82
CA LEU A 369 -3.64 29.25 -30.68
C LEU A 369 -3.00 30.59 -31.05
N ARG A 370 -2.76 31.47 -30.06
CA ARG A 370 -2.02 32.72 -30.27
C ARG A 370 -0.54 32.41 -30.55
N SER A 371 0.15 33.28 -31.31
CA SER A 371 1.54 33.04 -31.71
C SER A 371 2.53 32.83 -30.55
N ASN A 372 2.27 33.43 -29.39
CA ASN A 372 3.08 33.21 -28.18
C ASN A 372 2.81 31.82 -27.60
N ASP A 373 1.54 31.43 -27.49
CA ASP A 373 1.12 30.12 -26.99
C ASP A 373 1.62 28.99 -27.91
N GLN A 374 1.63 29.21 -29.23
CA GLN A 374 2.20 28.27 -30.21
C GLN A 374 3.69 28.03 -29.96
N ARG A 375 4.49 29.09 -29.75
CA ARG A 375 5.92 28.98 -29.47
C ARG A 375 6.18 28.27 -28.15
N GLN A 376 5.47 28.68 -27.09
CA GLN A 376 5.58 28.07 -25.78
C GLN A 376 5.22 26.58 -25.82
N LEU A 377 4.13 26.22 -26.51
CA LEU A 377 3.72 24.84 -26.68
C LEU A 377 4.80 24.02 -27.39
N LEU A 378 5.35 24.51 -28.51
CA LEU A 378 6.39 23.81 -29.27
C LEU A 378 7.69 23.63 -28.47
N GLU A 379 8.14 24.66 -27.76
CA GLU A 379 9.34 24.60 -26.92
C GLU A 379 9.16 23.61 -25.76
N ALA A 380 8.04 23.69 -25.05
CA ALA A 380 7.73 22.75 -23.98
C ALA A 380 7.61 21.31 -24.49
N SER A 381 7.02 21.11 -25.67
CA SER A 381 6.89 19.79 -26.27
C SER A 381 8.23 19.19 -26.67
N ARG A 382 9.14 19.99 -27.25
CA ARG A 382 10.52 19.54 -27.58
C ARG A 382 11.28 19.16 -26.33
N ARG A 383 11.23 20.00 -25.30
CA ARG A 383 11.86 19.73 -24.01
C ARG A 383 11.37 18.41 -23.41
N LEU A 384 10.06 18.16 -23.45
CA LEU A 384 9.48 16.91 -22.96
C LEU A 384 9.96 15.70 -23.78
N SER A 385 10.08 15.84 -25.12
CA SER A 385 10.64 14.79 -25.98
C SER A 385 12.07 14.44 -25.58
N ASP A 386 12.92 15.45 -25.37
CA ASP A 386 14.31 15.25 -24.96
C ASP A 386 14.41 14.56 -23.59
N GLN A 387 13.52 14.92 -22.65
CA GLN A 387 13.42 14.26 -21.35
C GLN A 387 12.97 12.79 -21.47
N CYS A 388 11.97 12.48 -22.32
CA CYS A 388 11.53 11.11 -22.58
C CYS A 388 12.67 10.24 -23.13
N HIS A 389 13.41 10.72 -24.13
CA HIS A 389 14.59 10.04 -24.66
C HIS A 389 15.70 9.87 -23.60
N GLN A 390 15.95 10.89 -22.77
CA GLN A 390 16.93 10.79 -21.69
C GLN A 390 16.52 9.71 -20.67
N PHE A 391 15.24 9.69 -20.29
CA PHE A 391 14.70 8.70 -19.37
C PHE A 391 14.75 7.28 -19.93
N GLU A 392 14.40 7.09 -21.21
CA GLU A 392 14.54 5.80 -21.91
C GLU A 392 15.99 5.29 -21.88
N ASN A 393 16.96 6.16 -22.20
CA ASN A 393 18.38 5.82 -22.19
C ASN A 393 18.87 5.46 -20.78
N ALA A 394 18.47 6.20 -19.75
CA ALA A 394 18.81 5.89 -18.37
C ALA A 394 18.19 4.54 -17.92
N ALA A 395 16.95 4.26 -18.31
CA ALA A 395 16.30 2.99 -18.01
C ALA A 395 17.01 1.82 -18.70
N ALA A 396 17.40 1.98 -19.98
CA ALA A 396 18.17 0.99 -20.72
C ALA A 396 19.56 0.73 -20.11
N GLN A 397 20.20 1.76 -19.55
CA GLN A 397 21.47 1.67 -18.83
C GLN A 397 21.34 1.09 -17.41
N ARG A 398 20.10 0.79 -16.96
CA ARG A 398 19.80 0.32 -15.60
C ARG A 398 20.31 1.28 -14.52
N SER A 399 20.13 2.58 -14.75
CA SER A 399 20.39 3.62 -13.75
C SER A 399 19.64 3.37 -12.44
N SER A 400 20.09 4.03 -11.37
CA SER A 400 19.46 3.88 -10.05
C SER A 400 17.99 4.34 -10.06
N LEU A 401 17.14 3.71 -9.25
CA LEU A 401 15.72 4.09 -9.13
C LEU A 401 15.54 5.56 -8.73
N GLN A 402 16.44 6.11 -7.90
CA GLN A 402 16.41 7.51 -7.49
C GLN A 402 16.66 8.46 -8.66
N GLU A 403 17.63 8.15 -9.52
CA GLU A 403 17.92 8.93 -10.72
C GLU A 403 16.75 8.88 -11.71
N LEU A 404 16.21 7.68 -11.95
CA LEU A 404 15.04 7.47 -12.81
C LEU A 404 13.82 8.23 -12.27
N SER A 405 13.60 8.20 -10.96
CA SER A 405 12.53 8.98 -10.32
C SER A 405 12.72 10.49 -10.48
N GLY A 406 13.95 10.98 -10.36
CA GLY A 406 14.26 12.40 -10.59
C GLY A 406 14.00 12.85 -12.03
N LEU A 407 14.43 12.04 -13.01
CA LEU A 407 14.18 12.30 -14.43
C LEU A 407 12.68 12.28 -14.75
N PHE A 408 11.96 11.25 -14.30
CA PHE A 408 10.53 11.11 -14.53
C PHE A 408 9.71 12.20 -13.83
N GLY A 409 10.10 12.65 -12.64
CA GLY A 409 9.44 13.79 -11.98
C GLY A 409 9.52 15.10 -12.77
N GLY A 410 10.50 15.25 -13.67
CA GLY A 410 10.53 16.33 -14.67
C GLY A 410 9.48 16.13 -15.76
N ILE A 411 9.46 14.93 -16.36
CA ILE A 411 8.51 14.53 -17.41
C ILE A 411 7.07 14.71 -16.93
N ASP A 412 6.73 14.22 -15.75
CA ASP A 412 5.35 14.20 -15.25
C ASP A 412 4.78 15.61 -15.01
N ARG A 413 5.61 16.53 -14.50
CA ARG A 413 5.25 17.95 -14.34
C ARG A 413 5.09 18.67 -15.67
N ASP A 414 6.00 18.42 -16.61
CA ASP A 414 5.93 19.04 -17.93
C ASP A 414 4.74 18.50 -18.74
N TRP A 415 4.47 17.19 -18.64
CA TRP A 415 3.32 16.54 -19.27
C TRP A 415 1.99 17.05 -18.71
N SER A 416 1.81 17.09 -17.38
CA SER A 416 0.56 17.62 -16.77
C SER A 416 0.25 19.05 -17.21
N THR A 417 1.27 19.89 -17.37
CA THR A 417 1.12 21.25 -17.90
C THR A 417 0.72 21.24 -19.38
N LEU A 418 1.41 20.44 -20.20
CA LEU A 418 1.16 20.34 -21.65
C LEU A 418 -0.18 19.69 -22.00
N ARG A 419 -0.61 18.70 -21.21
CA ARG A 419 -1.85 17.95 -21.37
C ARG A 419 -3.05 18.87 -21.48
N GLY A 420 -3.14 19.88 -20.62
CA GLY A 420 -4.21 20.87 -20.65
C GLY A 420 -4.26 21.65 -21.98
N ALA A 421 -3.10 22.03 -22.51
CA ALA A 421 -3.00 22.71 -23.80
C ALA A 421 -3.36 21.78 -24.97
N TYR A 422 -2.89 20.53 -24.97
CA TYR A 422 -3.24 19.55 -26.01
C TYR A 422 -4.73 19.18 -26.01
N MET A 423 -5.38 19.12 -24.85
CA MET A 423 -6.82 18.85 -24.76
C MET A 423 -7.67 19.99 -25.35
N GLN A 424 -7.14 21.22 -25.36
CA GLN A 424 -7.78 22.37 -26.00
C GLN A 424 -7.60 22.36 -27.53
N LEU A 425 -6.54 21.72 -28.03
CA LEU A 425 -6.33 21.47 -29.46
C LEU A 425 -7.26 20.34 -29.92
N GLY A 426 -8.53 20.66 -30.19
CA GLY A 426 -9.56 19.67 -30.57
C GLY A 426 -9.27 18.84 -31.83
N SER A 427 -8.17 19.10 -32.52
CA SER A 427 -7.67 18.34 -33.68
C SER A 427 -6.78 17.14 -33.29
N LEU A 428 -6.25 17.09 -32.06
CA LEU A 428 -5.49 15.94 -31.59
C LEU A 428 -6.45 14.83 -31.16
N PRO A 429 -6.23 13.58 -31.61
CA PRO A 429 -7.03 12.45 -31.17
C PRO A 429 -6.81 12.22 -29.68
N ARG A 430 -7.89 12.30 -28.89
CA ARG A 430 -7.86 12.10 -27.44
C ARG A 430 -7.24 10.77 -27.02
N GLY A 431 -7.32 9.74 -27.87
CA GLY A 431 -6.67 8.45 -27.63
C GLY A 431 -5.16 8.54 -27.49
N ALA A 432 -4.48 9.38 -28.28
CA ALA A 432 -3.03 9.52 -28.21
C ALA A 432 -2.58 10.23 -26.92
N ILE A 433 -3.36 11.21 -26.45
CA ILE A 433 -3.12 11.86 -25.15
C ILE A 433 -3.32 10.85 -24.02
N PHE A 434 -4.37 10.04 -24.10
CA PHE A 434 -4.66 9.00 -23.13
C PHE A 434 -3.56 7.92 -23.06
N GLU A 435 -2.94 7.56 -24.19
CA GLU A 435 -1.81 6.62 -24.23
C GLU A 435 -0.58 7.16 -23.47
N VAL A 436 -0.30 8.45 -23.59
CA VAL A 436 0.77 9.09 -22.79
C VAL A 436 0.39 9.14 -21.32
N ASP A 437 -0.86 9.50 -20.98
CA ASP A 437 -1.37 9.46 -19.61
C ASP A 437 -1.21 8.07 -18.98
N GLN A 438 -1.54 7.02 -19.73
CA GLN A 438 -1.43 5.63 -19.31
C GLN A 438 0.04 5.20 -19.10
N ALA A 439 0.93 5.55 -20.02
CA ALA A 439 2.37 5.26 -19.90
C ALA A 439 2.98 5.97 -18.67
N CYS A 440 2.63 7.25 -18.47
CA CYS A 440 3.04 7.99 -17.27
C CYS A 440 2.48 7.34 -16.00
N GLY A 441 1.21 6.94 -15.99
CA GLY A 441 0.59 6.23 -14.86
C GLY A 441 1.29 4.93 -14.50
N GLN A 442 1.65 4.12 -15.50
CA GLN A 442 2.41 2.90 -15.28
C GLN A 442 3.78 3.20 -14.68
N ILE A 443 4.54 4.14 -15.26
CA ILE A 443 5.88 4.49 -14.77
C ILE A 443 5.80 5.06 -13.34
N ARG A 444 4.78 5.86 -13.02
CA ARG A 444 4.52 6.31 -11.64
C ARG A 444 4.37 5.13 -10.69
N GLY A 445 3.56 4.13 -11.05
CA GLY A 445 3.40 2.91 -10.24
C GLY A 445 4.72 2.16 -10.05
N MET A 446 5.49 1.97 -11.12
CA MET A 446 6.77 1.23 -11.08
C MET A 446 7.86 1.94 -10.29
N LEU A 447 7.91 3.28 -10.37
CA LEU A 447 8.85 4.11 -9.60
C LEU A 447 8.31 4.49 -8.22
N ASN A 448 7.07 4.08 -7.90
CA ASN A 448 6.35 4.50 -6.72
C ASN A 448 6.35 6.04 -6.53
N ILE A 449 6.20 6.76 -7.64
CA ILE A 449 5.99 8.20 -7.63
C ILE A 449 4.49 8.40 -7.45
N GLY A 450 4.11 9.27 -6.52
CA GLY A 450 2.70 9.55 -6.28
C GLY A 450 2.05 10.13 -7.52
N PRO A 451 0.72 10.09 -7.63
CA PRO A 451 0.06 10.90 -8.63
C PRO A 451 0.55 12.34 -8.49
N ALA A 452 1.00 12.95 -9.60
CA ALA A 452 1.22 14.39 -9.62
C ALA A 452 -0.07 15.03 -9.11
N VAL A 453 0.01 15.72 -7.97
CA VAL A 453 -1.16 16.28 -7.28
C VAL A 453 -1.77 17.32 -8.22
N GLU A 454 -2.73 16.89 -9.05
CA GLU A 454 -3.69 17.78 -9.68
C GLU A 454 -4.58 18.28 -8.54
N THR A 455 -4.13 19.34 -7.86
CA THR A 455 -4.75 19.91 -6.65
C THR A 455 -6.25 20.14 -6.79
N GLY A 456 -6.78 20.34 -8.00
CA GLY A 456 -8.21 20.48 -8.24
C GLY A 456 -9.01 19.17 -8.35
N ALA A 457 -8.40 18.08 -8.83
CA ALA A 457 -9.08 16.79 -8.97
C ALA A 457 -9.23 16.08 -7.62
N ASP A 458 -8.20 16.17 -6.77
CA ASP A 458 -8.16 15.55 -5.44
C ASP A 458 -9.15 16.21 -4.45
N LEU A 459 -9.32 17.53 -4.53
CA LEU A 459 -10.29 18.25 -3.71
C LEU A 459 -11.74 17.90 -4.03
N ARG A 460 -12.04 17.50 -5.27
CA ARG A 460 -13.37 17.01 -5.66
C ARG A 460 -13.66 15.64 -5.06
N SER A 461 -12.67 14.75 -5.02
CA SER A 461 -12.81 13.44 -4.36
C SER A 461 -12.93 13.56 -2.84
N MET A 462 -12.43 14.63 -2.23
CA MET A 462 -12.53 14.88 -0.79
C MET A 462 -13.91 15.39 -0.35
N LEU A 463 -14.71 15.96 -1.25
CA LEU A 463 -16.01 16.58 -0.93
C LEU A 463 -16.98 15.63 -0.19
N PRO A 464 -17.16 14.36 -0.58
CA PRO A 464 -17.99 13.41 0.17
C PRO A 464 -17.51 13.19 1.61
N SER A 465 -16.19 13.13 1.83
CA SER A 465 -15.58 12.93 3.15
C SER A 465 -15.81 14.14 4.07
N VAL A 466 -15.70 15.37 3.53
CA VAL A 466 -16.01 16.60 4.27
C VAL A 466 -17.50 16.68 4.61
N ALA A 467 -18.38 16.30 3.68
CA ALA A 467 -19.82 16.27 3.92
C ALA A 467 -20.22 15.21 4.96
N ALA A 468 -19.59 14.02 4.92
CA ALA A 468 -19.78 12.96 5.91
C ALA A 468 -19.31 13.41 7.30
N LEU A 469 -18.16 14.10 7.37
CA LEU A 469 -17.66 14.68 8.61
C LEU A 469 -18.62 15.75 9.17
N GLU A 470 -19.12 16.66 8.35
CA GLU A 470 -20.10 17.67 8.79
C GLU A 470 -21.34 17.00 9.41
N GLY A 471 -21.94 16.05 8.68
CA GLY A 471 -23.14 15.36 9.15
C GLY A 471 -22.89 14.58 10.44
N GLY A 472 -21.79 13.82 10.52
CA GLY A 472 -21.46 13.07 11.73
C GLY A 472 -21.10 13.97 12.91
N ALA A 473 -20.43 15.10 12.68
CA ALA A 473 -20.12 16.09 13.71
C ALA A 473 -21.39 16.77 14.24
N GLU A 474 -22.40 17.01 13.39
CA GLU A 474 -23.71 17.51 13.80
C GLU A 474 -24.41 16.54 14.77
N TYR A 475 -24.46 15.25 14.41
CA TYR A 475 -25.04 14.22 15.28
C TYR A 475 -24.28 14.09 16.61
N LEU A 476 -22.95 14.12 16.56
CA LEU A 476 -22.11 14.03 17.76
C LEU A 476 -22.31 15.23 18.69
N ASP A 477 -22.36 16.46 18.16
CA ASP A 477 -22.66 17.65 18.96
C ASP A 477 -24.06 17.54 19.58
N ALA A 478 -25.08 17.16 18.80
CA ALA A 478 -26.44 17.00 19.30
C ALA A 478 -26.52 15.99 20.47
N ASP A 479 -25.81 14.86 20.38
CA ASP A 479 -25.72 13.87 21.46
C ASP A 479 -25.00 14.44 22.69
N ILE A 480 -23.89 15.15 22.52
CA ILE A 480 -23.17 15.79 23.62
C ILE A 480 -24.05 16.84 24.32
N GLN A 481 -24.77 17.69 23.56
CA GLN A 481 -25.71 18.65 24.13
C GLN A 481 -26.84 17.96 24.90
N ARG A 482 -27.37 16.85 24.37
CA ARG A 482 -28.38 16.03 25.06
C ARG A 482 -27.86 15.45 26.38
N PHE A 483 -26.60 15.06 26.42
CA PHE A 483 -25.98 14.48 27.61
C PHE A 483 -25.41 15.51 28.60
N LYS A 484 -25.40 16.80 28.25
CA LYS A 484 -24.87 17.91 29.06
C LYS A 484 -25.29 17.89 30.53
N ARG A 485 -26.53 17.47 30.82
CA ARG A 485 -27.10 17.40 32.18
C ARG A 485 -26.49 16.33 33.08
N TYR A 486 -25.82 15.32 32.51
CA TYR A 486 -25.22 14.21 33.26
C TYR A 486 -23.77 14.48 33.67
N PHE A 487 -23.12 15.51 33.11
CA PHE A 487 -21.73 15.82 33.44
C PHE A 487 -21.62 16.47 34.81
N VAL A 488 -20.80 15.89 35.69
CA VAL A 488 -20.64 16.32 37.08
C VAL A 488 -19.86 17.64 37.18
N SER A 489 -18.74 17.74 36.45
CA SER A 489 -17.88 18.93 36.46
C SER A 489 -18.39 20.00 35.48
N SER A 490 -18.51 21.25 35.94
CA SER A 490 -18.90 22.39 35.10
C SER A 490 -17.81 22.78 34.09
N SER A 491 -16.53 22.65 34.45
CA SER A 491 -15.41 22.92 33.55
C SER A 491 -15.36 21.89 32.42
N PHE A 492 -15.48 20.60 32.75
CA PHE A 492 -15.56 19.52 31.76
C PHE A 492 -16.78 19.69 30.85
N ARG A 493 -17.95 19.99 31.44
CA ARG A 493 -19.18 20.23 30.70
C ARG A 493 -19.01 21.34 29.66
N ASN A 494 -18.38 22.46 30.02
CA ASN A 494 -18.17 23.55 29.08
C ASN A 494 -17.15 23.15 28.01
N SER A 495 -16.01 22.59 28.41
CA SER A 495 -14.96 22.11 27.50
C SER A 495 -15.50 21.18 26.41
N ILE A 496 -16.20 20.12 26.80
CA ILE A 496 -16.68 19.12 25.83
C ILE A 496 -17.76 19.70 24.91
N THR A 497 -18.63 20.59 25.43
CA THR A 497 -19.70 21.20 24.61
C THR A 497 -19.18 22.29 23.68
N ASP A 498 -18.10 22.97 24.05
CA ASP A 498 -17.47 23.98 23.21
C ASP A 498 -16.63 23.29 22.13
N ALA A 499 -15.83 22.27 22.50
CA ALA A 499 -15.06 21.47 21.54
C ALA A 499 -15.95 20.74 20.52
N SER A 500 -17.10 20.18 20.93
CA SER A 500 -18.04 19.54 20.00
C SER A 500 -18.64 20.54 19.01
N ARG A 501 -19.02 21.71 19.50
CA ARG A 501 -19.54 22.80 18.66
C ARG A 501 -18.49 23.31 17.69
N ASP A 502 -17.25 23.48 18.15
CA ASP A 502 -16.16 23.98 17.32
C ASP A 502 -15.85 23.03 16.17
N VAL A 503 -15.76 21.71 16.43
CA VAL A 503 -15.61 20.68 15.37
C VAL A 503 -16.72 20.79 14.34
N TYR A 504 -17.99 20.82 14.78
CA TYR A 504 -19.12 20.97 13.87
C TYR A 504 -19.04 22.28 13.06
N SER A 505 -18.72 23.40 13.71
CA SER A 505 -18.68 24.70 13.05
C SER A 505 -17.58 24.77 11.97
N HIS A 506 -16.42 24.20 12.25
CA HIS A 506 -15.28 24.18 11.33
C HIS A 506 -15.50 23.18 10.19
N ALA A 507 -16.06 21.99 10.47
CA ALA A 507 -16.43 21.03 9.44
C ALA A 507 -17.46 21.62 8.45
N LYS A 508 -18.48 22.31 8.97
CA LYS A 508 -19.50 23.01 8.17
C LYS A 508 -18.93 24.12 7.31
N ARG A 509 -18.06 24.97 7.87
CA ARG A 509 -17.39 26.05 7.10
C ARG A 509 -16.50 25.48 6.02
N LEU A 510 -15.71 24.46 6.34
CA LEU A 510 -14.84 23.79 5.39
C LEU A 510 -15.64 23.19 4.22
N ASN A 511 -16.77 22.53 4.49
CA ASN A 511 -17.64 22.01 3.44
C ASN A 511 -18.20 23.11 2.53
N ALA A 512 -18.68 24.20 3.13
CA ALA A 512 -19.24 25.33 2.40
C ALA A 512 -18.19 26.05 1.53
N GLU A 513 -16.99 26.28 2.06
CA GLU A 513 -15.88 26.89 1.34
C GLU A 513 -15.40 26.00 0.19
N LEU A 514 -15.19 24.71 0.44
CA LEU A 514 -14.78 23.75 -0.57
C LEU A 514 -15.79 23.67 -1.72
N SER A 515 -17.08 23.50 -1.40
CA SER A 515 -18.16 23.46 -2.38
C SER A 515 -18.19 24.74 -3.24
N GLN A 516 -18.13 25.90 -2.59
CA GLN A 516 -18.17 27.19 -3.27
C GLN A 516 -16.96 27.43 -4.18
N GLN A 517 -15.76 27.04 -3.76
CA GLN A 517 -14.54 27.17 -4.55
C GLN A 517 -14.54 26.23 -5.77
N LEU A 518 -15.03 25.00 -5.59
CA LEU A 518 -15.18 24.04 -6.69
C LEU A 518 -16.19 24.52 -7.75
N ASP A 519 -17.31 25.11 -7.34
CA ASP A 519 -18.31 25.68 -8.25
C ASP A 519 -17.76 26.87 -9.05
N ARG A 520 -16.91 27.68 -8.42
CA ARG A 520 -16.27 28.84 -9.07
C ARG A 520 -15.10 28.47 -9.96
N GLY A 521 -14.62 27.22 -9.91
CA GLY A 521 -13.42 26.76 -10.61
C GLY A 521 -12.13 27.45 -10.15
N ARG A 522 -12.12 28.07 -8.98
CA ARG A 522 -10.96 28.71 -8.36
C ARG A 522 -10.85 28.24 -6.92
N VAL A 523 -9.78 27.52 -6.64
CA VAL A 523 -9.49 26.99 -5.30
C VAL A 523 -8.43 27.86 -4.63
N ASP A 524 -8.77 28.42 -3.47
CA ASP A 524 -7.82 29.04 -2.56
C ASP A 524 -7.47 28.04 -1.45
N ILE A 525 -6.35 27.34 -1.65
CA ILE A 525 -5.91 26.27 -0.75
C ILE A 525 -5.55 26.82 0.64
N ALA A 526 -5.04 28.04 0.74
CA ALA A 526 -4.59 28.61 2.01
C ALA A 526 -5.75 28.81 2.99
N ASP A 527 -6.92 29.21 2.48
CA ASP A 527 -8.13 29.36 3.26
C ASP A 527 -8.64 28.01 3.78
N LEU A 528 -8.69 27.00 2.91
CA LEU A 528 -9.10 25.63 3.27
C LEU A 528 -8.16 25.02 4.30
N GLN A 529 -6.85 25.22 4.15
CA GLN A 529 -5.83 24.78 5.10
C GLN A 529 -6.03 25.39 6.47
N ARG A 530 -6.23 26.71 6.54
CA ARG A 530 -6.43 27.39 7.82
C ARG A 530 -7.68 26.88 8.54
N GLU A 531 -8.75 26.59 7.82
CA GLU A 531 -9.99 26.09 8.44
C GLU A 531 -9.86 24.62 8.86
N ALA A 532 -9.23 23.77 8.04
CA ALA A 532 -8.89 22.40 8.41
C ALA A 532 -8.00 22.34 9.66
N GLY A 533 -7.10 23.32 9.85
CA GLY A 533 -6.21 23.38 11.02
C GLY A 533 -6.99 23.54 12.30
N LYS A 534 -7.90 24.52 12.34
CA LYS A 534 -8.79 24.75 13.48
C LYS A 534 -9.69 23.55 13.76
N MET A 535 -10.21 22.91 12.71
CA MET A 535 -11.02 21.70 12.83
C MET A 535 -10.24 20.57 13.52
N VAL A 536 -8.99 20.35 13.12
CA VAL A 536 -8.12 19.31 13.70
C VAL A 536 -7.79 19.61 15.15
N ASP A 537 -7.50 20.87 15.49
CA ASP A 537 -7.23 21.28 16.87
C ASP A 537 -8.46 21.05 17.77
N ALA A 538 -9.65 21.46 17.30
CA ALA A 538 -10.91 21.20 18.00
C ALA A 538 -11.20 19.71 18.15
N TRP A 539 -10.91 18.91 17.12
CA TRP A 539 -11.08 17.45 17.14
C TRP A 539 -10.16 16.77 18.15
N GLN A 540 -8.91 17.22 18.26
CA GLN A 540 -7.96 16.71 19.26
C GLN A 540 -8.46 17.00 20.68
N GLN A 541 -8.97 18.21 20.93
CA GLN A 541 -9.54 18.57 22.22
C GLN A 541 -10.77 17.70 22.55
N LEU A 542 -11.73 17.62 21.63
CA LEU A 542 -12.93 16.80 21.78
C LEU A 542 -12.58 15.33 22.02
N SER A 543 -11.59 14.82 21.29
CA SER A 543 -11.14 13.42 21.43
C SER A 543 -10.61 13.13 22.82
N ARG A 544 -9.86 14.06 23.45
CA ARG A 544 -9.39 13.94 24.83
C ARG A 544 -10.55 13.97 25.83
N ASP A 545 -11.50 14.88 25.64
CA ASP A 545 -12.66 15.01 26.53
C ASP A 545 -13.56 13.75 26.48
N ILE A 546 -13.76 13.17 25.30
CA ILE A 546 -14.53 11.92 25.13
C ILE A 546 -13.87 10.73 25.86
N GLU A 547 -12.54 10.69 25.99
CA GLU A 547 -11.87 9.61 26.73
C GLU A 547 -12.19 9.64 28.23
N GLN A 548 -12.45 10.83 28.77
CA GLN A 548 -12.77 11.03 30.18
C GLN A 548 -14.28 10.98 30.46
N ILE A 549 -15.13 10.89 29.43
CA ILE A 549 -16.58 11.12 29.53
C ILE A 549 -17.29 10.19 30.53
N GLN A 550 -16.81 8.95 30.67
CA GLN A 550 -17.37 7.98 31.61
C GLN A 550 -17.03 8.33 33.07
N ASN A 551 -15.83 8.85 33.32
CA ASN A 551 -15.39 9.28 34.64
C ASN A 551 -16.11 10.57 35.09
N GLN A 552 -16.72 11.29 34.14
CA GLN A 552 -17.42 12.55 34.37
C GLN A 552 -18.93 12.40 34.55
N GLY A 553 -19.41 11.17 34.80
CA GLY A 553 -20.80 10.88 35.19
C GLY A 553 -21.73 10.40 34.07
N LEU A 554 -21.24 10.24 32.84
CA LEU A 554 -22.06 9.72 31.75
C LEU A 554 -22.31 8.21 31.92
N PRO A 555 -23.57 7.72 31.82
CA PRO A 555 -23.85 6.29 31.89
C PRO A 555 -23.09 5.50 30.82
N HIS A 556 -22.59 4.32 31.18
CA HIS A 556 -21.71 3.50 30.33
C HIS A 556 -22.25 3.32 28.90
N ARG A 557 -23.55 2.98 28.74
CA ARG A 557 -24.17 2.79 27.42
C ARG A 557 -24.13 4.05 26.54
N SER A 558 -24.32 5.23 27.13
CA SER A 558 -24.25 6.51 26.42
C SER A 558 -22.80 6.87 26.10
N ALA A 559 -21.88 6.63 27.02
CA ALA A 559 -20.45 6.83 26.80
C ALA A 559 -19.93 5.98 25.64
N GLU A 560 -20.34 4.70 25.54
CA GLU A 560 -19.98 3.83 24.42
C GLU A 560 -20.55 4.32 23.08
N GLY A 561 -21.77 4.87 23.08
CA GLY A 561 -22.35 5.50 21.88
C GLY A 561 -21.51 6.69 21.38
N VAL A 562 -21.13 7.60 22.28
CA VAL A 562 -20.28 8.76 21.96
C VAL A 562 -18.88 8.32 21.51
N LYS A 563 -18.28 7.32 22.17
CA LYS A 563 -16.97 6.77 21.77
C LYS A 563 -17.02 6.10 20.40
N ARG A 564 -18.12 5.42 20.05
CA ARG A 564 -18.34 4.85 18.72
C ARG A 564 -18.44 5.94 17.67
N ALA A 565 -19.28 6.95 17.88
CA ALA A 565 -19.38 8.10 16.97
C ALA A 565 -18.03 8.79 16.75
N ARG A 566 -17.21 8.95 17.81
CA ARG A 566 -15.84 9.45 17.69
C ARG A 566 -14.98 8.57 16.78
N ARG A 567 -15.07 7.25 16.91
CA ARG A 567 -14.31 6.29 16.09
C ARG A 567 -14.73 6.36 14.63
N ASP A 568 -16.03 6.51 14.37
CA ASP A 568 -16.59 6.59 13.02
C ASP A 568 -16.18 7.88 12.30
N LEU A 569 -15.97 8.98 13.05
CA LEU A 569 -15.55 10.27 12.49
C LEU A 569 -14.03 10.44 12.30
N ALA A 570 -13.21 9.71 13.08
CA ALA A 570 -11.75 9.82 13.05
C ALA A 570 -11.11 9.66 11.65
N PRO A 571 -11.58 8.76 10.76
CA PRO A 571 -11.00 8.56 9.43
C PRO A 571 -11.17 9.79 8.55
N TYR A 572 -12.36 10.40 8.56
CA TYR A 572 -12.64 11.60 7.76
C TYR A 572 -11.78 12.79 8.20
N VAL A 573 -11.60 12.97 9.51
CA VAL A 573 -10.70 14.01 10.04
C VAL A 573 -9.26 13.76 9.60
N ALA A 574 -8.80 12.50 9.63
CA ALA A 574 -7.45 12.14 9.21
C ALA A 574 -7.23 12.38 7.71
N GLU A 575 -8.19 11.98 6.88
CA GLU A 575 -8.19 12.18 5.42
C GLU A 575 -8.11 13.67 5.06
N ILE A 576 -8.99 14.49 5.65
CA ILE A 576 -9.04 15.94 5.41
C ILE A 576 -7.76 16.64 5.90
N ALA A 577 -7.27 16.26 7.08
CA ALA A 577 -6.02 16.80 7.62
C ALA A 577 -4.83 16.46 6.71
N ALA A 578 -4.79 15.23 6.18
CA ALA A 578 -3.72 14.80 5.30
C ALA A 578 -3.78 15.52 3.94
N ALA A 579 -4.97 15.72 3.39
CA ALA A 579 -5.18 16.42 2.13
C ALA A 579 -4.80 17.91 2.21
N LEU A 580 -5.21 18.60 3.29
CA LEU A 580 -5.07 20.05 3.39
C LEU A 580 -3.80 20.48 4.16
N LEU A 581 -3.52 19.95 5.34
CA LEU A 581 -2.59 20.58 6.30
C LEU A 581 -1.10 20.28 6.10
N GLN A 582 -0.73 19.42 5.14
CA GLN A 582 0.65 18.98 4.97
C GLN A 582 1.35 19.62 3.75
N GLN A 583 0.91 20.79 3.28
CA GLN A 583 1.65 21.54 2.24
C GLN A 583 2.55 22.63 2.80
#